data_AF-A0A7Z1Q7N2-F1
#
_entry.id   AF-A0A7Z1Q7N2-F1
#
_cell.length_a   1.000
_cell.length_b   1.000
_cell.length_c   1.000
_cell.angle_alpha   90.00
_cell.angle_beta   90.00
_cell.angle_gamma   90.00
#
_symmetry.space_group_name_H-M   'P 1'
#
loop_
_entity.id
_entity.type
_entity.pdbx_description
1 polymer ?
#
loop_
_entity_poly.entity_id
_entity_poly.type
_entity_poly.pdbx_seq_one_letter_code
_entity_poly.pdbx_strand_id
1 'polypeptide(L)' 'MFSGILQYYLAFILYLHALKWIEVHIAGFMLYFIPVIAVTLSCLFLGENVSFIQIVGIVFTIINVYILNIKYDDGH' A
#
# COMPACT_ATOMS: atom_id res chain seq x y z
N MET A 1 -12.38 -14.54 -7.71
CA MET A 1 -11.53 -14.22 -8.87
C MET A 1 -11.97 -12.93 -9.58
N PHE A 2 -13.26 -12.77 -9.91
CA PHE A 2 -13.74 -11.55 -10.60
C PHE A 2 -13.60 -10.26 -9.78
N SER A 3 -13.82 -10.32 -8.45
CA SER A 3 -13.73 -9.13 -7.58
C SER A 3 -12.33 -8.50 -7.55
N GLY A 4 -11.27 -9.30 -7.47
CA GLY A 4 -9.89 -8.80 -7.40
C GLY A 4 -9.43 -8.13 -8.69
N ILE A 5 -9.81 -8.71 -9.84
CA ILE A 5 -9.50 -8.14 -11.16
C ILE A 5 -10.24 -6.81 -11.35
N LEU A 6 -11.52 -6.77 -11.00
CA LEU A 6 -12.33 -5.55 -11.08
C LEU A 6 -11.79 -4.45 -10.15
N GLN A 7 -11.37 -4.82 -8.95
CA GLN A 7 -10.82 -3.90 -7.96
C GLN A 7 -9.47 -3.32 -8.40
N TYR A 8 -8.60 -4.16 -8.98
CA TYR A 8 -7.33 -3.68 -9.54
C TYR A 8 -7.55 -2.76 -10.74
N TYR A 9 -8.47 -3.13 -11.64
CA TYR A 9 -8.80 -2.33 -12.82
C TYR A 9 -9.35 -0.94 -12.46
N LEU A 10 -10.27 -0.88 -11.49
CA LEU A 10 -10.80 0.38 -10.96
C LEU A 10 -9.72 1.24 -10.32
N ALA A 11 -8.87 0.65 -9.46
CA ALA A 11 -7.77 1.37 -8.82
C ALA A 11 -6.80 1.96 -9.84
N PHE A 12 -6.49 1.22 -10.90
CA PHE A 12 -5.58 1.68 -11.96
C PHE A 12 -6.17 2.84 -12.77
N ILE A 13 -7.46 2.79 -13.12
CA ILE A 13 -8.13 3.91 -13.81
C ILE A 13 -8.18 5.15 -12.92
N LEU A 14 -8.51 5.00 -11.64
CA LEU A 14 -8.51 6.09 -10.67
C LEU A 14 -7.11 6.70 -10.51
N TYR A 15 -6.06 5.89 -10.47
CA TYR A 15 -4.68 6.35 -10.41
C TYR A 15 -4.28 7.16 -11.66
N LEU A 16 -4.58 6.64 -12.86
CA LEU A 16 -4.34 7.35 -14.11
C LEU A 16 -5.16 8.65 -14.22
N HIS A 17 -6.38 8.66 -13.68
CA HIS A 17 -7.18 9.85 -13.60
C HIS A 17 -6.56 10.87 -12.64
N ALA A 18 -6.15 10.44 -11.45
CA ALA A 18 -5.52 11.31 -10.44
C ALA A 18 -4.23 11.93 -10.97
N LEU A 19 -3.39 11.19 -11.69
CA LEU A 19 -2.18 11.69 -12.34
C LEU A 19 -2.41 12.86 -13.32
N LYS A 20 -3.64 13.08 -13.81
CA LYS A 20 -3.96 14.25 -14.64
C LYS A 20 -4.13 15.54 -13.83
N TRP A 21 -4.35 15.43 -12.52
CA TRP A 21 -4.70 16.54 -11.64
C TRP A 21 -3.67 16.80 -10.53
N ILE A 22 -2.86 15.80 -10.18
CA ILE A 22 -1.77 15.93 -9.19
C ILE A 22 -0.42 15.65 -9.84
N GLU A 23 0.59 16.32 -9.31
CA GLU A 23 1.97 16.11 -9.74
C GLU A 23 2.45 14.69 -9.43
N VAL A 24 3.25 14.13 -10.34
CA VAL A 24 3.75 12.75 -10.29
C VAL A 24 4.48 12.46 -8.97
N HIS A 25 5.17 13.45 -8.41
CA HIS A 25 5.90 13.30 -7.15
C HIS A 25 4.95 13.10 -5.95
N ILE A 26 3.81 13.79 -5.92
CA ILE A 26 2.78 13.60 -4.88
C ILE A 26 2.09 12.26 -5.04
N ALA A 27 1.77 11.87 -6.29
CA ALA A 27 1.15 10.58 -6.57
C ALA A 27 2.06 9.40 -6.15
N GLY A 28 3.36 9.49 -6.43
CA GLY A 28 4.36 8.52 -5.96
C GLY A 28 4.44 8.45 -4.44
N PHE A 29 4.39 9.61 -3.76
CA PHE A 29 4.37 9.66 -2.30
C PHE A 29 3.16 8.92 -1.69
N MET A 30 1.97 9.08 -2.27
CA MET A 30 0.77 8.37 -1.81
C MET A 30 0.86 6.84 -1.99
N LEU A 31 1.61 6.35 -2.97
CA LEU A 31 1.83 4.91 -3.14
C LEU A 31 2.58 4.28 -1.95
N TYR A 32 3.47 5.03 -1.29
CA TYR A 32 4.16 4.55 -0.08
C TYR A 32 3.22 4.38 1.12
N PHE A 33 2.08 5.08 1.14
CA PHE A 33 1.06 4.93 2.19
C PHE A 33 0.14 3.72 1.97
N ILE A 34 0.03 3.20 0.74
CA ILE A 34 -0.79 2.02 0.43
C ILE A 34 -0.48 0.84 1.36
N PRO A 35 0.78 0.40 1.54
CA PRO A 35 1.08 -0.72 2.43
C PRO A 35 0.78 -0.41 3.90
N VAL A 36 0.97 0.84 4.36
CA VAL A 36 0.60 1.25 5.73
C VAL A 36 -0.90 1.09 5.95
N ILE A 37 -1.72 1.67 5.05
CA ILE A 37 -3.18 1.58 5.12
C ILE A 37 -3.66 0.13 4.96
N ALA A 38 -3.05 -0.65 4.06
CA ALA A 38 -3.39 -2.05 3.86
C ALA A 38 -3.12 -2.89 5.11
N VAL A 39 -2.00 -2.67 5.80
CA VAL A 39 -1.68 -3.35 7.08
C VAL A 39 -2.63 -2.91 8.19
N THR A 40 -2.90 -1.61 8.31
CA THR A 40 -3.84 -1.08 9.31
C THR A 40 -5.26 -1.64 9.11
N LEU A 41 -5.76 -1.66 7.87
CA LEU A 41 -7.06 -2.23 7.53
C LEU A 41 -7.09 -3.74 7.72
N SER A 42 -6.03 -4.45 7.35
CA SER A 42 -5.89 -5.89 7.65
C SER A 42 -5.98 -6.15 9.15
N CYS A 43 -5.29 -5.38 9.98
CA CYS A 43 -5.34 -5.55 11.44
C CYS A 43 -6.75 -5.28 12.00
N LEU A 44 -7.46 -4.27 11.47
CA LEU A 44 -8.81 -3.90 11.90
C LEU A 44 -9.89 -4.89 11.45
N PHE A 45 -9.83 -5.38 10.21
CA PHE A 45 -10.89 -6.23 9.65
C PHE A 45 -10.74 -7.71 9.99
N LEU A 46 -9.51 -8.18 10.24
CA LEU A 46 -9.27 -9.62 10.22
C LEU A 46 -9.78 -10.34 11.46
N GLY A 47 -9.96 -9.68 12.61
CA GLY A 47 -10.80 -10.12 13.74
C GLY A 47 -10.55 -11.53 14.33
N GLU A 48 -9.59 -12.29 13.82
CA GLU A 48 -9.32 -13.70 14.11
C GLU A 48 -7.92 -13.88 14.69
N ASN A 49 -7.68 -15.04 15.33
CA ASN A 49 -6.37 -15.41 15.88
C ASN A 49 -5.31 -15.33 14.77
N VAL A 50 -4.55 -14.24 14.77
CA VAL A 50 -3.54 -13.91 13.76
C VAL A 50 -2.55 -15.07 13.68
N SER A 51 -2.59 -15.80 12.55
CA SER A 51 -1.69 -16.92 12.33
C SER A 51 -0.25 -16.44 12.27
N PHE A 52 0.71 -17.26 12.73
CA PHE A 52 2.13 -16.91 12.75
C PHE A 52 2.64 -16.41 11.38
N ILE A 53 2.09 -16.94 10.29
CA ILE A 53 2.39 -16.51 8.91
C ILE A 53 1.97 -15.05 8.65
N GLN A 54 0.83 -14.60 9.20
CA GLN A 54 0.35 -13.23 9.02
C GLN A 54 1.20 -12.24 9.81
N ILE A 55 1.67 -12.62 11.00
CA ILE A 55 2.59 -11.80 11.79
C ILE A 55 3.89 -11.56 11.02
N VAL A 56 4.45 -12.62 10.42
CA VAL A 56 5.65 -12.48 9.58
C VAL A 56 5.37 -11.57 8.38
N GLY A 57 4.23 -11.73 7.72
CA GLY A 57 3.82 -10.86 6.60
C GLY A 57 3.68 -9.38 6.98
N ILE A 58 3.12 -9.09 8.16
CA ILE A 58 3.00 -7.72 8.69
C ILE A 58 4.39 -7.14 8.97
N VAL A 59 5.26 -7.87 9.66
CA VAL A 59 6.63 -7.43 9.96
C VAL A 59 7.41 -7.16 8.67
N PHE A 60 7.30 -8.05 7.69
CA PHE A 60 7.98 -7.91 6.40
C PHE A 60 7.48 -6.69 5.63
N THR A 61 6.17 -6.41 5.68
CA THR A 61 5.57 -5.25 5.02
C THR A 61 6.05 -3.95 5.69
N ILE A 62 6.07 -3.89 7.03
CA ILE A 62 6.59 -2.73 7.78
C ILE A 62 8.06 -2.47 7.43
N ILE A 63 8.90 -3.52 7.39
CA ILE A 63 10.32 -3.39 7.02
C ILE A 63 10.46 -2.85 5.59
N ASN A 64 9.66 -3.34 4.65
CA ASN A 64 9.70 -2.89 3.26
C ASN A 64 9.36 -1.40 3.14
N VAL A 65 8.30 -0.97 3.82
CA VAL A 65 7.89 0.44 3.87
C VAL A 65 8.97 1.30 4.49
N TYR A 66 9.57 0.86 5.59
CA TYR A 66 10.65 1.59 6.25
C TYR A 66 11.86 1.79 5.34
N ILE A 67 12.28 0.75 4.61
CA ILE A 67 13.39 0.83 3.64
C ILE A 67 13.05 1.79 2.49
N LEU A 68 11.82 1.73 1.97
CA LEU A 68 11.38 2.61 0.89
C LEU A 68 11.28 4.07 1.34
N ASN A 69 10.84 4.30 2.58
CA ASN A 69 10.72 5.65 3.15
C ASN A 69 12.10 6.28 3.36
N ILE A 70 13.07 5.54 3.90
CA ILE A 70 14.47 5.99 4.03
C ILE A 70 15.07 6.32 2.66
N LYS A 71 14.89 5.44 1.68
CA LYS A 71 15.49 5.64 0.35
C LYS A 71 14.89 6.83 -0.40
N TYR A 72 13.69 7.25 -0.03
CA TYR A 72 13.05 8.46 -0.57
C TYR A 72 13.59 9.73 0.12
N ASP A 73 13.92 9.66 1.41
CA ASP A 73 14.51 10.76 2.18
C ASP A 73 15.97 11.04 1.78
N ASP A 74 16.74 10.00 1.47
CA ASP A 74 18.15 10.09 1.00
C ASP A 74 18.30 10.58 -0.46
N GLY A 75 17.19 10.81 -1.17
CA GLY A 75 17.16 11.22 -2.58
C GLY A 75 17.11 12.74 -2.81
N HIS A 76 17.21 13.54 -1.75
CA HIS A 76 17.33 15.00 -1.82
C HIS A 76 18.78 15.46 -1.97
#